data_AF-A0A183LZ13-F1
#
_entry.id   AF-A0A183LZ13-F1
#
_cell.length_a   1.000
_cell.length_b   1.000
_cell.length_c   1.000
_cell.angle_alpha   90.00
_cell.angle_beta   90.00
_cell.angle_gamma   90.00
#
_symmetry.space_group_name_H-M   'P 1'
#
loop_
_entity.id
_entity.type
_entity.pdbx_description
1 polymer ?
#
loop_
_entity_poly.entity_id
_entity_poly.type
_entity_poly.pdbx_seq_one_letter_code
_entity_poly.pdbx_strand_id
1 'polypeptide(L)'
;MCMRVSPTDSGNSGILFVGFNQDYSCFAVGMQNGFRIFNCDPLKQLERYEFDIRDGTGVGYMEMLFRTNLLGILGGGNHSRLPSNVACLWDGIKQQFVLEITCATDVRGIRLRHDR
;
A
#
# COMPACT_ATOMS: atom_id res chain seq x y z
N MET A 1 -8.60 -8.51 6.08
CA MET A 1 -7.59 -9.60 6.10
C MET A 1 -6.42 -9.20 5.20
N CYS A 2 -5.17 -9.41 5.61
CA CYS A 2 -3.99 -9.04 4.82
C CYS A 2 -2.81 -9.99 5.04
N MET A 3 -1.88 -10.02 4.07
CA MET A 3 -0.66 -10.82 4.09
C MET A 3 0.49 -9.98 3.51
N ARG A 4 1.64 -9.99 4.19
CA ARG A 4 2.92 -9.55 3.62
C ARG A 4 3.59 -10.74 2.95
N VAL A 5 4.17 -10.51 1.78
CA VAL A 5 4.82 -11.54 0.96
C VAL A 5 6.33 -11.35 1.06
N SER A 6 7.05 -12.39 1.48
CA SER A 6 8.51 -12.43 1.47
C SER A 6 9.03 -12.40 0.03
N PRO A 7 10.04 -11.56 -0.28
CA PRO A 7 10.65 -11.53 -1.62
C PRO A 7 11.29 -12.84 -2.09
N THR A 8 11.44 -13.83 -1.22
CA THR A 8 12.18 -15.09 -1.45
C THR A 8 11.33 -16.26 -1.95
N ASP A 9 10.00 -16.19 -1.94
CA ASP A 9 9.14 -17.37 -2.16
C ASP A 9 8.58 -17.52 -3.58
N SER A 10 8.83 -16.58 -4.49
CA SER A 10 8.41 -16.75 -5.88
C SER A 10 9.44 -16.14 -6.81
N GLY A 11 9.95 -16.94 -7.76
CA GLY A 11 11.07 -16.63 -8.66
C GLY A 11 10.91 -15.40 -9.57
N ASN A 12 10.04 -14.45 -9.26
CA ASN A 12 9.99 -13.08 -9.78
C ASN A 12 8.98 -12.20 -8.97
N SER A 13 8.96 -12.25 -7.62
CA SER A 13 7.92 -11.55 -6.82
C SER A 13 8.05 -10.03 -6.86
N GLY A 14 7.40 -9.41 -7.84
CA GLY A 14 7.07 -7.99 -7.82
C GLY A 14 6.06 -7.62 -6.74
N ILE A 15 5.42 -8.58 -6.06
CA ILE A 15 4.39 -8.37 -5.03
C ILE A 15 5.02 -8.46 -3.64
N LEU A 16 4.66 -7.51 -2.77
CA LEU A 16 5.14 -7.37 -1.39
C LEU A 16 4.01 -7.49 -0.36
N PHE A 17 2.78 -7.18 -0.76
CA PHE A 17 1.64 -7.13 0.14
C PHE A 17 0.34 -7.39 -0.61
N VAL A 18 -0.61 -8.04 0.05
CA VAL A 18 -2.02 -8.13 -0.39
C VAL A 18 -2.92 -7.90 0.83
N GLY A 19 -3.98 -7.09 0.69
CA GLY A 19 -4.92 -6.85 1.77
C GLY A 19 -6.30 -6.41 1.29
N PHE A 20 -7.35 -6.97 1.87
CA PHE A 20 -8.72 -6.51 1.66
C PHE A 20 -8.98 -5.18 2.38
N ASN A 21 -9.86 -4.37 1.80
CA ASN A 21 -10.49 -3.27 2.52
C ASN A 21 -11.47 -3.81 3.59
N GLN A 22 -12.04 -2.90 4.38
CA GLN A 22 -12.82 -3.20 5.59
C GLN A 22 -14.08 -4.03 5.31
N ASP A 23 -14.71 -3.86 4.14
CA ASP A 23 -15.94 -4.55 3.74
C ASP A 23 -15.68 -5.71 2.77
N TYR A 24 -14.42 -6.10 2.56
CA TYR A 24 -13.98 -7.18 1.67
C TYR A 24 -14.40 -7.02 0.20
N SER A 25 -14.87 -5.85 -0.19
CA SER A 25 -15.37 -5.60 -1.54
C SER A 25 -14.25 -5.22 -2.51
N CYS A 26 -13.09 -4.79 -2.00
CA CYS A 26 -11.86 -4.52 -2.74
C CYS A 26 -10.63 -5.13 -2.05
N PHE A 27 -9.55 -5.29 -2.80
CA PHE A 27 -8.23 -5.59 -2.25
C PHE A 27 -7.13 -4.76 -2.90
N ALA A 28 -6.12 -4.42 -2.10
CA ALA A 28 -4.92 -3.73 -2.52
C ALA A 28 -3.75 -4.71 -2.63
N VAL A 29 -2.85 -4.43 -3.58
CA VAL A 29 -1.61 -5.16 -3.81
C VAL A 29 -0.46 -4.16 -3.77
N GLY A 30 0.41 -4.29 -2.77
CA GLY A 30 1.67 -3.55 -2.70
C GLY A 30 2.75 -4.26 -3.50
N MET A 31 3.54 -3.51 -4.25
CA MET A 31 4.51 -4.05 -5.21
C MET A 31 5.88 -3.37 -5.06
N GLN A 32 6.90 -3.97 -5.66
CA GLN A 32 8.25 -3.42 -5.74
C GLN A 32 8.29 -2.08 -6.48
N ASN A 33 7.37 -1.84 -7.42
CA ASN A 33 7.34 -0.64 -8.25
C ASN A 33 6.14 0.30 -7.98
N GLY A 34 5.33 0.02 -6.95
CA GLY A 34 4.13 0.80 -6.64
C GLY A 34 3.01 -0.05 -6.08
N PHE A 35 1.78 0.19 -6.53
CA PHE A 35 0.62 -0.55 -6.04
C PHE A 35 -0.50 -0.69 -7.07
N ARG A 36 -1.43 -1.60 -6.76
CA ARG A 36 -2.66 -1.82 -7.51
C ARG A 36 -3.85 -2.00 -6.57
N ILE A 37 -5.03 -1.61 -7.02
CA ILE A 37 -6.30 -1.84 -6.30
C ILE A 37 -7.26 -2.58 -7.23
N PHE A 38 -7.94 -3.57 -6.68
CA PHE A 38 -8.89 -4.40 -7.40
C PHE A 38 -10.24 -4.42 -6.70
N ASN A 39 -11.30 -4.42 -7.49
CA ASN A 39 -12.63 -4.84 -7.08
C ASN A 39 -12.65 -6.37 -6.96
N CYS A 40 -13.29 -6.92 -5.93
CA CYS A 40 -13.38 -8.38 -5.75
C CYS A 40 -14.36 -9.03 -6.73
N ASP A 41 -15.56 -8.44 -6.88
CA ASP A 41 -16.64 -9.00 -7.69
C ASP A 41 -17.40 -7.93 -8.49
N PRO A 42 -17.33 -7.93 -9.84
CA PRO A 42 -16.44 -8.78 -10.64
C PRO A 42 -14.97 -8.40 -10.41
N LEU A 43 -14.06 -9.36 -10.58
CA LEU A 43 -12.63 -9.10 -10.47
C LEU A 43 -12.19 -8.09 -11.54
N LYS A 44 -11.84 -6.88 -11.11
CA LYS A 44 -11.43 -5.79 -12.00
C LYS A 44 -10.36 -4.93 -11.34
N GLN A 45 -9.29 -4.63 -12.06
CA GLN A 45 -8.32 -3.62 -11.61
C GLN A 45 -8.99 -2.25 -11.66
N LEU A 46 -9.09 -1.59 -10.51
CA LEU A 46 -9.63 -0.25 -10.37
C LEU A 46 -8.53 0.79 -10.54
N GLU A 47 -7.37 0.56 -9.93
CA GLU A 47 -6.25 1.50 -9.96
C GLU A 47 -4.91 0.79 -10.12
N ARG A 48 -3.97 1.50 -10.74
CA ARG A 48 -2.55 1.16 -10.82
C ARG A 48 -1.75 2.44 -10.71
N TYR A 49 -0.82 2.47 -9.76
CA TYR A 49 0.11 3.56 -9.61
C TYR A 49 1.53 3.02 -9.50
N GLU A 50 2.45 3.63 -10.24
CA GLU A 50 3.87 3.31 -10.21
C GLU A 50 4.65 4.54 -9.78
N PHE A 51 5.55 4.36 -8.81
CA PHE A 51 6.41 5.45 -8.35
C PHE A 51 7.63 5.60 -9.27
N ASP A 52 8.21 6.80 -9.29
CA ASP A 52 9.47 7.03 -10.01
C ASP A 52 10.62 6.26 -9.34
N ILE A 53 11.38 5.52 -10.15
CA ILE A 53 12.54 4.75 -9.70
C ILE A 53 13.60 5.60 -9.02
N ARG A 54 13.70 6.89 -9.36
CA ARG A 54 14.67 7.83 -8.77
C ARG A 54 14.39 8.13 -7.31
N ASP A 55 13.13 8.06 -6.90
CA ASP A 55 12.68 8.40 -5.55
C ASP A 55 12.46 7.16 -4.66
N GLY A 56 12.52 5.96 -5.25
CA GLY A 56 12.15 4.70 -4.63
C GLY A 56 10.68 4.33 -4.87
N THR A 57 10.39 3.04 -4.91
CA THR A 57 9.14 2.53 -5.48
C THR A 57 8.42 1.44 -4.69
N GLY A 58 9.10 0.81 -3.73
CA GLY A 58 8.57 -0.36 -3.04
C GLY A 58 7.50 -0.02 -1.98
N VAL A 59 6.34 -0.68 -2.09
CA VAL A 59 5.20 -0.58 -1.19
C VAL A 59 5.01 -1.89 -0.42
N GLY A 60 5.39 -1.89 0.86
CA GLY A 60 5.40 -3.10 1.71
C GLY A 60 4.15 -3.33 2.55
N TYR A 61 3.26 -2.35 2.61
CA TYR A 61 1.98 -2.45 3.32
C TYR A 61 1.01 -1.40 2.81
N MET A 62 -0.26 -1.78 2.71
CA MET A 62 -1.33 -0.87 2.35
C MET A 62 -2.55 -1.06 3.25
N GLU A 63 -3.22 0.03 3.55
CA GLU A 63 -4.54 0.04 4.19
C GLU A 63 -5.46 0.94 3.36
N MET A 64 -6.53 0.38 2.81
CA MET A 64 -7.58 1.17 2.17
C MET A 64 -8.49 1.76 3.26
N LEU A 65 -9.04 2.95 3.04
CA LEU A 65 -10.21 3.41 3.79
C LEU A 65 -11.47 3.16 2.95
N PHE A 66 -12.14 2.04 3.19
CA PHE A 66 -13.28 1.54 2.42
C PHE A 66 -13.01 1.60 0.90
N ARG A 67 -13.79 2.40 0.16
CA ARG A 67 -13.62 2.67 -1.27
C ARG A 67 -13.32 4.15 -1.54
N THR A 68 -12.72 4.83 -0.58
CA THR A 68 -12.25 6.22 -0.75
C THR A 68 -10.94 6.26 -1.53
N ASN A 69 -10.50 7.47 -1.90
CA ASN A 69 -9.19 7.73 -2.49
C ASN A 69 -8.04 7.76 -1.46
N LEU A 70 -8.32 7.59 -0.17
CA LEU A 70 -7.29 7.64 0.87
C LEU A 70 -6.70 6.25 1.14
N LEU A 71 -5.37 6.17 1.09
CA LEU A 71 -4.60 4.95 1.32
C LEU A 71 -3.54 5.20 2.39
N GLY A 72 -3.49 4.33 3.40
CA GLY A 72 -2.35 4.23 4.31
C GLY A 72 -1.26 3.41 3.65
N ILE A 73 -0.03 3.93 3.56
CA ILE A 73 1.10 3.28 2.88
C ILE A 73 2.30 3.20 3.83
N LEU A 74 2.95 2.03 3.86
CA LEU A 74 4.30 1.88 4.40
C LEU A 74 5.25 1.41 3.32
N GLY A 75 6.50 1.87 3.45
CA GLY A 75 7.58 1.39 2.61
C GLY A 75 7.87 -0.10 2.78
N GLY A 76 8.47 -0.71 1.76
CA GLY A 76 9.03 -2.06 1.84
C GLY A 76 9.68 -2.48 0.53
N GLY A 77 10.11 -3.74 0.46
CA GLY A 77 10.86 -4.24 -0.69
C GLY A 77 12.28 -3.70 -0.73
N ASN A 78 12.92 -3.81 -1.91
CA ASN A 78 14.36 -3.56 -2.04
C ASN A 78 14.70 -2.08 -2.22
N HIS A 79 13.76 -1.30 -2.79
CA HIS A 79 13.93 0.11 -3.10
C HIS A 79 12.70 0.88 -2.64
N SER A 80 12.50 1.03 -1.33
CA SER A 80 11.39 1.84 -0.85
C SER A 80 11.76 3.31 -0.78
N ARG A 81 10.83 4.18 -1.20
CA ARG A 81 10.90 5.63 -0.95
C ARG A 81 10.74 5.98 0.52
N LEU A 82 9.94 5.20 1.24
CA LEU A 82 9.53 5.52 2.60
C LEU A 82 10.41 4.78 3.61
N PRO A 83 11.02 5.49 4.58
CA PRO A 83 11.71 4.84 5.68
C PRO A 83 10.79 3.90 6.46
N SER A 84 11.35 2.85 7.07
CA SER A 84 10.57 1.81 7.79
C SER A 84 9.81 2.35 9.00
N ASN A 85 10.23 3.48 9.56
CA ASN A 85 9.61 4.14 10.70
C ASN A 85 8.64 5.28 10.31
N VAL A 86 8.29 5.43 9.02
CA VAL A 86 7.37 6.47 8.54
C VAL A 86 6.08 5.86 8.02
N ALA A 87 4.94 6.33 8.52
CA ALA A 87 3.61 6.01 8.04
C ALA A 87 3.04 7.16 7.20
N CYS A 88 2.59 6.86 5.99
CA CYS A 88 2.09 7.89 5.08
C CYS A 88 0.62 7.71 4.73
N LEU A 89 -0.08 8.83 4.53
CA LEU A 89 -1.39 8.87 3.90
C LEU A 89 -1.22 9.37 2.47
N TRP A 90 -1.71 8.58 1.52
CA TRP A 90 -1.73 8.89 0.10
C TRP A 90 -3.13 9.29 -0.33
N ASP A 91 -3.22 10.37 -1.10
CA ASP A 91 -4.46 10.79 -1.77
C ASP A 91 -4.40 10.33 -3.24
N GLY A 92 -5.26 9.37 -3.59
CA GLY A 92 -5.35 8.79 -4.93
C GLY A 92 -5.86 9.73 -6.02
N ILE A 93 -6.57 10.81 -5.65
CA ILE A 93 -7.02 11.83 -6.62
C ILE A 93 -5.86 12.78 -6.92
N LYS A 94 -5.17 13.25 -5.88
CA LYS A 94 -4.04 14.17 -6.02
C LYS A 94 -2.74 13.47 -6.43
N GLN A 95 -2.70 12.14 -6.30
CA GLN A 95 -1.52 11.31 -6.51
C GLN A 95 -0.29 11.80 -5.75
N GLN A 96 -0.47 12.07 -4.46
CA GLN A 96 0.61 12.52 -3.59
C GLN A 96 0.41 12.07 -2.14
N PHE A 97 1.50 12.06 -1.36
CA PHE A 97 1.42 11.95 0.09
C PHE A 97 0.88 13.24 0.68
N VAL A 98 -0.14 13.13 1.52
CA VAL A 98 -0.82 14.26 2.17
C VAL A 98 -0.57 14.32 3.67
N LEU A 99 -0.02 13.26 4.25
CA LEU A 99 0.41 13.20 5.65
C LEU A 99 1.54 12.19 5.79
N GLU A 100 2.54 12.52 6.62
CA GLU A 100 3.61 11.62 7.02
C GLU A 100 3.75 11.67 8.54
N ILE A 101 3.81 10.50 9.17
CA ILE A 101 3.98 10.34 10.62
C ILE A 101 5.24 9.54 10.86
N THR A 102 6.25 10.18 11.46
CA THR A 102 7.49 9.52 11.85
C THR A 102 7.36 8.95 13.26
N CYS A 103 7.67 7.67 13.41
CA CYS A 103 7.70 6.96 14.69
C CYS A 103 9.14 6.75 15.17
N ALA A 104 9.30 6.48 16.47
CA ALA A 104 10.61 6.17 17.06
C ALA A 104 11.18 4.81 16.61
N THR A 105 10.32 3.92 16.13
CA THR A 105 10.68 2.57 15.66
C THR A 105 9.94 2.25 14.38
N ASP A 106 10.31 1.14 13.73
CA ASP A 106 9.62 0.61 12.55
C ASP A 106 8.10 0.52 12.75
N VAL A 107 7.36 1.05 11.78
CA VAL A 107 5.90 0.96 11.75
C VAL A 107 5.51 -0.39 11.18
N ARG A 108 4.69 -1.13 11.92
CA ARG A 108 4.29 -2.50 11.54
C ARG A 108 2.97 -2.56 10.79
N GLY A 109 2.13 -1.53 10.86
CA GLY A 109 0.88 -1.45 10.12
C GLY A 109 0.18 -0.12 10.29
N ILE A 110 -0.78 0.14 9.41
CA ILE A 110 -1.69 1.28 9.44
C ILE A 110 -3.12 0.71 9.48
N ARG A 111 -4.02 1.36 10.22
CA ARG A 111 -5.46 1.09 10.21
C ARG A 111 -6.21 2.40 10.03
N LEU A 112 -7.18 2.41 9.12
CA LEU A 112 -8.00 3.57 8.82
C LEU A 112 -9.47 3.26 9.15
N ARG A 113 -10.16 4.26 9.71
CA ARG A 113 -11.59 4.23 9.98
C ARG A 113 -12.20 5.59 9.68
N HIS A 114 -13.49 5.62 9.38
CA HIS A 114 -14.27 6.85 9.53
C HIS A 114 -14.55 7.06 11.02
N ASP A 115 -14.25 8.25 11.54
CA ASP A 115 -14.77 8.65 12.85
C ASP A 115 -16.26 8.99 12.69
N ARG A 116 -17.06 8.60 13.69
CA ARG A 116 -18.49 8.91 13.77
C ARG A 116 -18.72 10.14 14.61
#